data_AF-A0A7S1W1E2-F1
#
_entry.id   AF-A0A7S1W1E2-F1
#
_cell.length_a   1.000
_cell.length_b   1.000
_cell.length_c   1.000
_cell.angle_alpha   90.00
_cell.angle_beta   90.00
_cell.angle_gamma   90.00
#
_symmetry.space_group_name_H-M   'P 1'
#
loop_
_entity.id
_entity.type
_entity.pdbx_description
1 polymer ?
#
loop_
_entity_poly.entity_id
_entity_poly.type
_entity_poly.pdbx_seq_one_letter_code
_entity_poly.pdbx_strand_id
1 'polypeptide(L)'
;FTYFGCGRNTTAVHYDGSENLLLCLSGRKRLWLFPPSEARHLYPVNDFTRSAVVPFTQWEDLSEDLQDKFPLLLEESHLEVQLEAGDLLYLPACWWHCVEGSDEPNMILNWWFHLHPDKLASARAGAPGATGGA
;
A
#
# COMPACT_ATOMS: atom_id res chain seq x y z
N PHE A 1 0.49 10.95 12.11
CA PHE A 1 1.08 11.92 11.17
C PHE A 1 -0.01 12.38 10.22
N THR A 2 0.07 13.62 9.73
CA THR A 2 -0.92 14.16 8.79
C THR A 2 -0.24 14.52 7.48
N TYR A 3 -0.84 14.11 6.36
CA TYR A 3 -0.38 14.46 5.02
C TYR A 3 -1.32 15.47 4.38
N PHE A 4 -0.74 16.50 3.76
CA PHE A 4 -1.45 17.55 3.02
C PHE A 4 -1.07 17.42 1.54
N GLY A 5 -2.08 17.31 0.67
CA GLY A 5 -1.92 17.30 -0.78
C GLY A 5 -2.46 18.59 -1.38
N CYS A 6 -1.76 19.16 -2.37
CA CYS A 6 -2.19 20.36 -3.10
C CYS A 6 -3.07 20.05 -4.33
N GLY A 7 -3.40 18.78 -4.57
CA GLY A 7 -4.14 18.32 -5.75
C GLY A 7 -3.31 17.38 -6.62
N ARG A 8 -3.90 16.30 -7.13
CA ARG A 8 -3.28 15.28 -8.01
C ARG A 8 -1.94 14.72 -7.51
N ASN A 9 -1.71 14.74 -6.19
CA ASN A 9 -0.50 14.20 -5.60
C ASN A 9 -0.56 12.67 -5.59
N THR A 10 0.55 12.01 -5.90
CA THR A 10 0.67 10.55 -5.86
C THR A 10 1.81 10.11 -4.96
N THR A 11 1.74 8.87 -4.47
CA THR A 11 2.85 8.20 -3.80
C THR A 11 3.34 7.03 -4.66
N ALA A 12 4.63 6.71 -4.61
CA ALA A 12 5.10 5.43 -5.17
C ALA A 12 4.47 4.25 -4.43
N VAL A 13 4.40 3.08 -5.07
CA VAL A 13 3.97 1.85 -4.41
C VAL A 13 4.99 1.46 -3.33
N HIS A 14 4.50 1.27 -2.11
CA HIS A 14 5.30 0.88 -0.94
C HIS A 14 4.45 0.16 0.08
N TYR A 15 5.06 -0.43 1.11
CA TYR A 15 4.33 -0.91 2.29
C TYR A 15 4.96 -0.37 3.58
N ASP A 16 4.17 -0.35 4.65
CA ASP A 16 4.62 -0.06 6.01
C ASP A 16 4.70 -1.33 6.87
N GLY A 17 5.75 -1.46 7.67
CA GLY A 17 5.89 -2.56 8.63
C GLY A 17 5.04 -2.43 9.90
N SER A 18 4.16 -1.42 9.96
CA SER A 18 3.26 -1.14 11.09
C SER A 18 1.81 -1.22 10.64
N GLU A 19 0.90 -1.46 11.59
CA GLU A 19 -0.53 -1.29 11.34
C GLU A 19 -0.83 0.19 11.16
N ASN A 20 -1.83 0.53 10.33
CA ASN A 20 -2.17 1.93 10.10
C ASN A 20 -3.69 2.15 10.02
N LEU A 21 -4.15 3.25 10.59
CA LEU A 21 -5.49 3.80 10.39
C LEU A 21 -5.39 5.09 9.58
N LEU A 22 -6.06 5.11 8.43
CA LEU A 22 -6.08 6.19 7.46
C LEU A 22 -7.43 6.91 7.51
N LEU A 23 -7.48 8.06 8.19
CA LEU A 23 -8.68 8.90 8.27
C LEU A 23 -8.60 10.01 7.23
N CYS A 24 -9.48 9.99 6.23
CA CYS A 24 -9.57 11.09 5.27
C CYS A 24 -10.23 12.28 5.94
N LEU A 25 -9.48 13.37 6.13
CA LEU A 25 -9.97 14.56 6.84
C LEU A 25 -10.61 15.57 5.89
N SER A 26 -10.15 15.64 4.63
CA SER A 26 -10.66 16.55 3.60
C SER A 26 -10.28 16.08 2.20
N GLY A 27 -11.10 16.45 1.21
CA GLY A 27 -10.93 16.04 -0.18
C GLY A 27 -11.28 14.57 -0.39
N ARG A 28 -10.67 13.95 -1.41
CA ARG A 28 -10.79 12.51 -1.66
C ARG A 28 -9.42 11.87 -1.85
N LYS A 29 -9.34 10.59 -1.50
CA LYS A 29 -8.16 9.75 -1.68
C LYS A 29 -8.55 8.49 -2.41
N ARG A 30 -7.82 8.14 -3.47
CA ARG A 30 -7.92 6.84 -4.13
C ARG A 30 -6.68 6.03 -3.79
N LEU A 31 -6.89 4.77 -3.44
CA LEU A 31 -5.83 3.85 -3.05
C LEU A 31 -5.92 2.58 -3.88
N TRP A 32 -4.78 2.13 -4.39
CA TRP A 32 -4.60 0.76 -4.88
C TRP A 32 -3.88 -0.02 -3.79
N LEU A 33 -4.50 -1.09 -3.31
CA LEU A 33 -4.01 -1.92 -2.22
C LEU A 33 -3.68 -3.30 -2.75
N PHE A 34 -2.48 -3.79 -2.46
CA PHE A 34 -2.02 -5.11 -2.87
C PHE A 34 -1.65 -5.94 -1.64
N PRO A 35 -2.12 -7.18 -1.54
CA PRO A 35 -1.77 -8.03 -0.42
C PRO A 35 -0.27 -8.35 -0.44
N PRO A 36 0.34 -8.71 0.71
CA PRO A 36 1.76 -9.05 0.78
C PRO A 36 2.19 -10.17 -0.20
N SER A 37 1.26 -11.05 -0.61
CA SER A 37 1.52 -12.10 -1.61
C SER A 37 1.88 -11.56 -2.99
N GLU A 38 1.48 -10.33 -3.31
CA GLU A 38 1.76 -9.69 -4.60
C GLU A 38 3.14 -9.04 -4.65
N ALA A 39 3.93 -9.10 -3.57
CA ALA A 39 5.23 -8.46 -3.49
C ALA A 39 6.12 -8.73 -4.71
N ARG A 40 6.13 -9.96 -5.24
CA ARG A 40 6.95 -10.32 -6.42
C ARG A 40 6.52 -9.59 -7.71
N HIS A 41 5.24 -9.27 -7.85
CA HIS A 41 4.69 -8.59 -9.03
C HIS A 41 4.94 -7.07 -8.97
N LEU A 42 5.27 -6.56 -7.77
CA LEU A 42 5.50 -5.14 -7.52
C LEU A 42 6.97 -4.74 -7.58
N TYR A 43 7.88 -5.59 -8.07
CA TYR A 43 9.29 -5.27 -8.31
C TYR A 43 9.96 -4.53 -7.12
N PRO A 44 10.06 -5.16 -5.94
CA PRO A 44 10.54 -4.52 -4.73
C PRO A 44 12.02 -4.15 -4.88
N VAL A 45 12.38 -2.97 -4.39
CA VAL A 45 13.72 -2.41 -4.41
C VAL A 45 14.13 -1.93 -3.03
N ASN A 46 15.43 -1.71 -2.84
CA ASN A 46 16.03 -1.30 -1.58
C ASN A 46 15.84 -2.36 -0.47
N ASP A 47 15.42 -1.92 0.71
CA ASP A 47 15.08 -2.72 1.90
C ASP A 47 13.79 -3.54 1.76
N PHE A 48 13.38 -3.82 0.51
CA PHE A 48 12.15 -4.49 0.12
C PHE A 48 10.85 -3.76 0.46
N THR A 49 10.89 -2.51 0.94
CA THR A 49 9.66 -1.76 1.33
C THR A 49 9.06 -0.91 0.22
N ARG A 50 9.77 -0.70 -0.89
CA ARG A 50 9.37 0.17 -2.00
C ARG A 50 9.40 -0.58 -3.32
N SER A 51 8.55 -0.16 -4.25
CA SER A 51 8.51 -0.68 -5.62
C SER A 51 9.42 0.12 -6.57
N ALA A 52 9.97 -0.55 -7.59
CA ALA A 52 10.59 0.10 -8.75
C ALA A 52 9.55 0.71 -9.72
N VAL A 53 8.28 0.32 -9.60
CA VAL A 53 7.20 0.81 -10.45
C VAL A 53 7.02 2.29 -10.16
N VAL A 54 7.00 3.08 -11.22
CA VAL A 54 6.82 4.53 -11.12
C VAL A 54 5.42 4.86 -10.57
N PRO A 55 5.23 5.98 -9.85
CA PRO A 55 3.90 6.40 -9.44
C PRO A 55 2.96 6.50 -10.65
N PHE A 56 1.76 5.99 -10.49
CA PHE A 56 0.70 6.01 -11.50
C PHE A 56 -0.58 6.61 -10.89
N THR A 57 -1.47 7.08 -11.75
CA THR A 57 -2.79 7.61 -11.39
C THR A 57 -3.93 6.77 -11.95
N GLN A 58 -3.65 5.84 -12.86
CA GLN A 58 -4.61 4.91 -13.43
C GLN A 58 -3.89 3.58 -13.62
N TRP A 59 -4.42 2.53 -13.01
CA TRP A 59 -3.81 1.21 -13.09
C TRP A 59 -4.11 0.53 -14.43
N GLU A 60 -5.30 0.79 -14.96
CA GLU A 60 -5.81 0.22 -16.20
C GLU A 60 -5.16 0.85 -17.45
N ASP A 61 -4.46 1.98 -17.29
CA ASP A 61 -3.85 2.76 -18.38
C ASP A 61 -2.33 2.88 -18.19
N LEU A 62 -1.68 1.77 -17.84
CA LEU A 62 -0.23 1.68 -17.85
C LEU A 62 0.28 1.78 -19.30
N SER A 63 1.25 2.67 -19.57
CA SER A 63 1.83 2.80 -20.90
C SER A 63 2.50 1.51 -21.37
N GLU A 64 2.53 1.25 -22.68
CA GLU A 64 3.19 0.07 -23.27
C GLU A 64 4.63 -0.10 -22.76
N ASP A 65 5.41 1.00 -22.69
CA ASP A 65 6.77 1.00 -22.13
C ASP A 65 6.84 0.48 -20.67
N LEU A 66 5.81 0.75 -19.86
CA LEU A 66 5.75 0.28 -18.47
C LEU A 66 5.32 -1.18 -18.41
N GLN A 67 4.42 -1.61 -19.29
CA GLN A 67 4.02 -3.01 -19.41
C GLN A 67 5.22 -3.88 -19.82
N ASP A 68 6.00 -3.43 -20.80
CA ASP A 68 7.22 -4.13 -21.25
C ASP A 68 8.30 -4.17 -20.17
N LYS A 69 8.44 -3.10 -19.39
CA LYS A 69 9.43 -3.00 -18.31
C LYS A 69 9.03 -3.79 -17.06
N PHE A 70 7.73 -3.87 -16.78
CA PHE A 70 7.16 -4.48 -15.58
C PHE A 70 6.07 -5.51 -15.93
N PRO A 71 6.38 -6.57 -16.71
CA PRO A 71 5.38 -7.50 -17.23
C PRO A 71 4.59 -8.25 -16.14
N LEU A 72 5.20 -8.51 -14.97
CA LEU A 72 4.52 -9.18 -13.84
C LEU A 72 3.42 -8.33 -13.23
N LEU A 73 3.44 -7.02 -13.47
CA LEU A 73 2.43 -6.08 -12.99
C LEU A 73 1.06 -6.35 -13.63
N LEU A 74 1.01 -7.07 -14.75
CA LEU A 74 -0.24 -7.45 -15.42
C LEU A 74 -0.91 -8.68 -14.79
N GLU A 75 -0.21 -9.40 -13.91
CA GLU A 75 -0.67 -10.64 -13.29
C GLU A 75 -1.10 -10.46 -11.83
N GLU A 76 -0.97 -9.25 -11.29
CA GLU A 76 -1.25 -8.98 -9.89
C GLU A 76 -2.76 -8.94 -9.59
N SER A 77 -3.09 -8.97 -8.29
CA SER A 77 -4.45 -8.72 -7.81
C SER A 77 -4.48 -7.59 -6.78
N HIS A 78 -5.18 -6.50 -7.11
CA HIS A 78 -5.34 -5.35 -6.24
C HIS A 78 -6.79 -5.10 -5.84
N LEU A 79 -6.94 -4.26 -4.82
CA LEU A 79 -8.20 -3.63 -4.43
C LEU A 79 -8.09 -2.13 -4.67
N GLU A 80 -9.07 -1.55 -5.36
CA GLU A 80 -9.23 -0.10 -5.43
C GLU A 80 -10.18 0.36 -4.32
N VAL A 81 -9.74 1.35 -3.54
CA VAL A 81 -10.53 1.96 -2.46
C VAL A 81 -10.56 3.46 -2.64
N GLN A 82 -11.75 4.04 -2.64
CA GLN A 82 -11.96 5.47 -2.60
C GLN A 82 -12.41 5.89 -1.19
N LEU A 83 -11.71 6.87 -0.62
CA LEU A 83 -12.06 7.49 0.66
C LEU A 83 -12.51 8.93 0.42
N GLU A 84 -13.63 9.28 1.01
CA GLU A 84 -14.14 10.64 1.14
C GLU A 84 -13.89 11.19 2.53
N ALA A 85 -14.05 12.51 2.71
CA ALA A 85 -13.87 13.14 4.00
C ALA A 85 -14.80 12.52 5.07
N GLY A 86 -14.20 12.00 6.14
CA GLY A 86 -14.89 11.25 7.20
C GLY A 86 -14.64 9.74 7.16
N ASP A 87 -14.21 9.19 6.03
CA ASP A 87 -13.93 7.76 5.90
C ASP A 87 -12.64 7.36 6.62
N LEU A 88 -12.69 6.18 7.24
CA LEU A 88 -11.59 5.54 7.91
C LEU A 88 -11.27 4.20 7.26
N LEU A 89 -10.02 4.05 6.81
CA LEU A 89 -9.50 2.79 6.30
C LEU A 89 -8.51 2.20 7.30
N TYR A 90 -8.75 0.95 7.70
CA TYR A 90 -7.71 0.14 8.32
C TYR A 90 -6.82 -0.48 7.24
N LEU A 91 -5.54 -0.15 7.28
CA LEU A 91 -4.51 -0.66 6.38
C LEU A 91 -3.60 -1.62 7.17
N PRO A 92 -3.70 -2.95 6.91
CA PRO A 92 -2.92 -3.90 7.66
C PRO A 92 -1.42 -3.79 7.35
N ALA A 93 -0.58 -4.05 8.35
CA ALA A 93 0.88 -4.09 8.16
C ALA A 93 1.28 -5.00 6.98
N CYS A 94 2.29 -4.56 6.23
CA CYS A 94 2.85 -5.18 5.03
C CYS A 94 1.97 -5.16 3.77
N TRP A 95 0.79 -4.53 3.80
CA TRP A 95 0.02 -4.29 2.58
C TRP A 95 0.67 -3.19 1.75
N TRP A 96 0.94 -3.52 0.49
CA TRP A 96 1.47 -2.57 -0.46
C TRP A 96 0.36 -1.62 -0.88
N HIS A 97 0.70 -0.36 -1.10
CA HIS A 97 -0.27 0.64 -1.48
C HIS A 97 0.33 1.79 -2.29
N CYS A 98 -0.49 2.32 -3.19
CA CYS A 98 -0.30 3.61 -3.86
C CYS A 98 -1.48 4.51 -3.49
N VAL A 99 -1.24 5.79 -3.26
CA VAL A 99 -2.27 6.76 -2.89
C VAL A 99 -2.25 7.93 -3.87
N GLU A 100 -3.41 8.23 -4.43
CA GLU A 100 -3.67 9.42 -5.22
C GLU A 100 -4.63 10.35 -4.47
N GLY A 101 -4.29 11.65 -4.44
CA GLY A 101 -5.19 12.70 -3.98
C GLY A 101 -6.09 13.23 -5.08
N SER A 102 -7.27 13.71 -4.72
CA SER A 102 -8.16 14.45 -5.62
C SER A 102 -7.50 15.64 -6.31
N ASP A 103 -8.14 16.17 -7.35
CA ASP A 103 -7.72 17.39 -8.05
C ASP A 103 -7.57 18.62 -7.13
N GLU A 104 -8.40 18.69 -6.09
CA GLU A 104 -8.39 19.75 -5.09
C GLU A 104 -7.51 19.41 -3.88
N PRO A 105 -7.13 20.42 -3.06
CA PRO A 105 -6.44 20.19 -1.81
C PRO A 105 -7.12 19.14 -0.92
N ASN A 106 -6.33 18.25 -0.37
CA ASN A 106 -6.81 17.08 0.35
C ASN A 106 -5.93 16.78 1.57
N MET A 107 -6.50 16.07 2.55
CA MET A 107 -5.83 15.81 3.82
C MET A 107 -6.18 14.43 4.35
N ILE A 108 -5.17 13.70 4.81
CA ILE A 108 -5.33 12.39 5.45
C ILE A 108 -4.49 12.31 6.72
N LEU A 109 -5.05 11.72 7.77
CA LEU A 109 -4.37 11.43 9.02
C LEU A 109 -4.04 9.94 9.06
N ASN A 110 -2.75 9.64 9.24
CA ASN A 110 -2.23 8.30 9.46
C ASN A 110 -1.97 8.11 10.96
N TRP A 111 -2.50 7.03 11.52
CA TRP A 111 -2.15 6.58 12.85
C TRP A 111 -1.50 5.20 12.76
N TRP A 112 -0.16 5.18 12.79
CA TRP A 112 0.59 3.93 12.86
C TRP A 112 0.65 3.40 14.29
N PHE A 113 0.51 2.10 14.43
CA PHE A 113 0.61 1.38 15.70
C PHE A 113 1.26 0.01 15.52
N HIS A 114 1.70 -0.57 16.63
CA HIS A 114 2.37 -1.86 16.64
C HIS A 114 1.44 -2.99 16.20
N LEU A 115 2.01 -4.02 15.58
CA LEU A 115 1.26 -5.23 15.25
C LEU A 115 0.58 -5.81 16.48
N HIS A 116 -0.65 -6.29 16.28
CA HIS A 116 -1.34 -7.04 17.32
C HIS A 116 -0.51 -8.30 17.69
N PRO A 117 -0.40 -8.65 18.98
CA PRO A 117 0.35 -9.84 19.42
C PRO A 117 -0.01 -11.12 18.67
N ASP A 118 -1.30 -11.33 18.35
CA ASP A 118 -1.75 -12.51 17.62
C ASP A 118 -1.23 -12.55 16.17
N LYS A 119 -1.09 -11.39 15.53
CA LYS A 119 -0.52 -11.29 14.18
C LYS A 119 0.98 -11.59 14.19
N LEU A 120 1.69 -11.11 15.21
CA LEU A 120 3.11 -11.46 15.44
C LEU A 120 3.30 -12.95 15.70
N ALA A 121 2.45 -13.55 16.53
CA ALA A 121 2.49 -14.98 16.82
C ALA A 121 2.24 -15.81 15.54
N SER A 122 1.23 -15.43 14.75
CA SER A 122 0.88 -16.09 13.49
C SER A 122 2.02 -16.02 12.46
N ALA A 123 2.63 -14.84 12.30
CA ALA A 123 3.78 -14.65 11.39
C ALA A 123 4.97 -15.53 11.79
N ARG A 124 5.24 -15.69 13.08
CA ARG A 124 6.31 -16.57 13.59
C ARG A 124 6.00 -18.05 13.39
N ALA A 125 4.76 -18.46 13.60
CA ALA A 125 4.34 -19.85 13.42
C ALA A 125 4.43 -20.31 11.95
N GLY A 126 4.23 -19.39 10.99
CA GLY A 126 4.35 -19.65 9.56
C GLY A 126 5.78 -19.58 9.00
N ALA A 127 6.78 -19.17 9.80
CA ALA A 127 8.15 -19.06 9.33
C ALA A 127 8.80 -20.46 9.20
N PRO A 128 9.46 -20.78 8.06
CA PRO A 128 10.15 -22.06 7.90
C PRO A 128 11.24 -22.20 8.97
N GLY A 129 11.04 -23.14 9.90
CA GLY A 129 11.94 -23.41 11.04
C GLY A 129 11.29 -23.36 12.44
N ALA A 130 10.00 -23.03 12.56
CA ALA A 130 9.32 -22.95 13.87
C ALA A 130 8.98 -24.30 14.53
N THR A 131 9.34 -25.44 13.91
CA THR A 131 9.19 -26.78 14.50
C THR A 131 10.55 -27.34 14.92
N GLY A 132 11.01 -26.95 16.11
CA GLY A 132 12.21 -27.51 16.71
C GLY A 132 12.32 -27.16 18.19
N GLY A 133 11.78 -28.02 19.06
CA GLY A 133 12.00 -27.93 20.50
C GLY A 133 10.89 -28.57 21.32
N ALA A 134 10.96 -29.88 21.49
CA ALA A 134 10.45 -30.59 22.66
C ALA A 134 11.63 -31.33 23.29
#